data_AF-A0A6N9Q862-F1
#
_entry.id   AF-A0A6N9Q862-F1
#
_cell.length_a   1.000
_cell.length_b   1.000
_cell.length_c   1.000
_cell.angle_alpha   90.00
_cell.angle_beta   90.00
_cell.angle_gamma   90.00
#
_symmetry.space_group_name_H-M   'P 1'
#
loop_
_entity.id
_entity.type
_entity.pdbx_description
1 polymer ?
#
loop_
_entity_poly.entity_id
_entity_poly.type
_entity_poly.pdbx_seq_one_letter_code
_entity_poly.pdbx_strand_id
1 'polypeptide(L)'
;MKVTNKRNDWGTIRKKGKIKYIWKQGILTYGIPVGILIVVINMSREVGFSNIFTLQNMIAGVIAALLNGVMIGLIYGLIMWAFYERRWGKENKNVK
;
A
#
# COMPACT_ATOMS: atom_id res chain seq x y z
N MET A 1 22.77 -27.51 -2.41
CA MET A 1 22.10 -26.71 -1.36
C MET A 1 20.90 -26.02 -1.99
N LYS A 2 19.66 -26.49 -1.76
CA LYS A 2 18.46 -25.76 -2.22
C LYS A 2 18.36 -24.50 -1.36
N VAL A 3 18.65 -23.34 -1.93
CA VAL A 3 18.37 -22.05 -1.29
C VAL A 3 16.87 -21.96 -1.11
N THR A 4 16.38 -22.35 0.08
CA THR A 4 15.00 -22.11 0.50
C THR A 4 14.86 -20.63 0.72
N ASN A 5 14.59 -19.92 -0.38
CA ASN A 5 14.12 -18.56 -0.38
C ASN A 5 12.90 -18.54 0.55
N LYS A 6 13.04 -18.02 1.78
CA LYS A 6 11.94 -17.69 2.70
C LYS A 6 11.12 -16.56 2.06
N ARG A 7 10.53 -16.82 0.89
CA ARG A 7 9.42 -16.02 0.38
C ARG A 7 8.37 -16.13 1.46
N ASN A 8 7.99 -14.99 2.03
CA ASN A 8 6.86 -14.88 2.94
C ASN A 8 5.71 -15.71 2.39
N ASP A 9 5.49 -16.88 2.98
CA ASP A 9 4.53 -17.84 2.46
C ASP A 9 3.17 -17.16 2.48
N TRP A 10 2.57 -16.96 1.31
CA TRP A 10 1.24 -16.35 1.19
C TRP A 10 0.24 -17.11 2.07
N GLY A 11 0.45 -18.41 2.27
CA GLY A 11 -0.28 -19.24 3.23
C GLY A 11 -0.31 -18.68 4.66
N THR A 12 0.78 -18.10 5.15
CA THR A 12 0.85 -17.48 6.49
C THR A 12 0.20 -16.09 6.53
N ILE A 13 0.33 -15.31 5.46
CA ILE A 13 -0.26 -13.98 5.35
C ILE A 13 -1.78 -14.08 5.24
N ARG A 14 -2.30 -14.98 4.38
CA ARG A 14 -3.73 -15.16 4.17
C ARG A 14 -4.46 -15.62 5.43
N LYS A 15 -3.82 -16.47 6.26
CA LYS A 15 -4.36 -16.91 7.56
C LYS A 15 -4.65 -15.75 8.51
N LYS A 16 -3.95 -14.63 8.37
CA LYS A 16 -4.17 -13.41 9.17
C LYS A 16 -5.36 -12.58 8.68
N GLY A 17 -5.95 -12.93 7.53
CA GLY A 17 -7.15 -12.33 6.98
C GLY A 17 -6.92 -11.17 6.02
N LYS A 18 -7.88 -10.99 5.11
CA LYS A 18 -7.87 -9.97 4.05
C LYS A 18 -7.82 -8.55 4.60
N ILE A 19 -8.66 -8.24 5.59
CA ILE A 19 -8.75 -6.89 6.17
C ILE A 19 -7.41 -6.49 6.79
N LYS A 20 -6.78 -7.39 7.57
CA LYS A 20 -5.47 -7.13 8.20
C LYS A 20 -4.36 -6.93 7.17
N TYR A 21 -4.40 -7.68 6.07
CA TYR A 21 -3.48 -7.48 4.95
C TYR A 21 -3.67 -6.13 4.29
N ILE A 22 -4.91 -5.74 3.98
CA ILE A 22 -5.20 -4.46 3.32
C ILE A 22 -4.78 -3.29 4.21
N TRP A 23 -5.09 -3.33 5.51
CA TRP A 23 -4.65 -2.29 6.44
C TRP A 23 -3.13 -2.19 6.54
N LYS A 24 -2.44 -3.32 6.79
CA LYS A 24 -1.00 -3.31 7.03
C LYS A 24 -0.22 -3.09 5.74
N GLN A 25 -0.47 -3.91 4.73
CA GLN A 25 0.31 -3.91 3.50
C GLN A 25 -0.23 -2.86 2.52
N GLY A 26 -1.54 -2.85 2.28
CA GLY A 26 -2.17 -1.91 1.35
C GLY A 26 -2.02 -0.47 1.82
N ILE A 27 -2.61 -0.11 2.96
CA ILE A 27 -2.68 1.27 3.45
C ILE A 27 -1.37 1.70 4.10
N LEU A 28 -0.95 1.07 5.19
CA LEU A 28 0.17 1.58 5.99
C LEU A 28 1.53 1.49 5.29
N THR A 29 1.77 0.40 4.55
CA THR A 29 3.08 0.17 3.92
C THR A 29 3.22 0.81 2.55
N TYR A 30 2.16 0.84 1.74
CA TYR A 30 2.21 1.38 0.37
C TYR A 30 1.37 2.65 0.21
N GLY A 31 0.12 2.62 0.65
CA GLY A 31 -0.84 3.71 0.49
C GLY A 31 -0.35 5.04 1.07
N ILE A 32 -0.07 5.08 2.37
CA ILE A 32 0.35 6.31 3.07
C ILE A 32 1.64 6.90 2.48
N PRO A 33 2.74 6.14 2.28
CA PRO A 33 3.92 6.68 1.63
C PRO A 33 3.67 7.25 0.23
N VAL A 34 2.87 6.56 -0.60
CA VAL A 34 2.51 7.04 -1.93
C VAL A 34 1.65 8.29 -1.87
N GLY A 35 0.68 8.34 -0.95
CA GLY A 35 -0.16 9.53 -0.72
C GLY A 35 0.66 10.75 -0.34
N ILE A 36 1.66 10.58 0.55
CA ILE A 36 2.59 11.65 0.92
C ILE A 36 3.37 12.14 -0.31
N LEU A 37 3.95 11.23 -1.10
CA LEU A 37 4.72 11.59 -2.28
C LEU A 37 3.88 12.38 -3.30
N ILE A 38 2.66 11.92 -3.59
CA ILE A 38 1.74 12.60 -4.51
C ILE A 38 1.44 14.01 -4.04
N VAL A 39 1.12 14.18 -2.76
CA VAL A 39 0.78 15.48 -2.19
C VAL A 39 1.98 16.42 -2.21
N VAL A 40 3.16 15.95 -1.80
CA VAL A 40 4.38 16.78 -1.84
C VAL A 40 4.67 17.23 -3.27
N ILE A 41 4.58 16.34 -4.26
CA ILE A 41 4.80 16.68 -5.67
C ILE A 41 3.78 17.71 -6.16
N ASN A 42 2.50 17.52 -5.87
CA ASN A 42 1.45 18.42 -6.34
C ASN A 42 1.53 19.79 -5.67
N MET A 43 1.68 19.83 -4.35
CA MET A 43 1.83 21.10 -3.62
C MET A 43 3.11 21.85 -4.02
N SER A 44 4.21 21.14 -4.29
CA SER A 44 5.44 21.76 -4.82
C SER A 44 5.19 22.50 -6.12
N ARG A 45 4.30 21.97 -6.98
CA ARG A 45 3.94 22.57 -8.27
C ARG A 45 2.97 23.73 -8.12
N GLU A 46 2.03 23.64 -7.18
CA GLU A 46 0.97 24.63 -7.01
C GLU A 46 1.41 25.87 -6.23
N VAL A 47 2.07 25.67 -5.08
CA VAL A 47 2.44 26.77 -4.17
C VAL A 47 3.95 27.00 -4.06
N GLY A 48 4.76 26.13 -4.67
CA GLY A 48 6.22 26.14 -4.54
C GLY A 48 6.71 25.38 -3.30
N PHE A 49 7.87 24.74 -3.40
CA PHE A 49 8.39 23.85 -2.36
C PHE A 49 8.56 24.52 -0.98
N SER A 50 9.01 25.78 -0.95
CA SER A 50 9.19 26.53 0.30
C SER A 50 7.88 26.78 1.05
N ASN A 51 6.77 26.96 0.31
CA ASN A 51 5.48 27.31 0.89
C ASN A 51 4.69 26.08 1.38
N ILE A 52 5.16 24.86 1.11
CA ILE A 52 4.53 23.63 1.62
C ILE A 52 4.55 23.60 3.15
N PHE A 53 5.61 24.14 3.76
CA PHE A 53 5.85 24.10 5.20
C PHE A 53 5.13 25.21 5.98
N THR A 54 4.25 25.99 5.35
CA THR A 54 3.36 26.88 6.09
C THR A 54 2.31 26.05 6.82
N LEU A 55 1.89 26.47 8.02
CA LEU A 55 0.97 25.69 8.85
C LEU A 55 -0.32 25.29 8.10
N GLN A 56 -0.90 26.23 7.34
CA GLN A 56 -2.10 25.99 6.55
C GLN A 56 -1.89 24.90 5.50
N ASN A 57 -0.79 24.98 4.75
CA ASN A 57 -0.47 24.03 3.70
C ASN A 57 -0.07 22.66 4.27
N MET A 58 0.63 22.62 5.41
CA MET A 58 0.92 21.37 6.10
C MET A 58 -0.33 20.65 6.57
N ILE A 59 -1.31 21.37 7.15
CA ILE A 59 -2.59 20.77 7.57
C ILE A 59 -3.35 20.22 6.36
N ALA A 60 -3.49 21.02 5.30
CA ALA A 60 -4.14 20.59 4.06
C ALA A 60 -3.43 19.38 3.44
N GLY A 61 -2.09 19.39 3.42
CA GLY A 61 -1.26 18.33 2.89
C GLY A 61 -1.38 17.03 3.67
N VAL A 62 -1.39 17.07 5.00
CA VAL A 62 -1.59 15.87 5.83
C VAL A 62 -2.97 15.25 5.57
N ILE A 63 -4.03 16.06 5.53
CA ILE A 63 -5.39 15.58 5.24
C ILE A 63 -5.44 14.96 3.85
N ALA A 64 -4.91 15.64 2.84
CA ALA A 64 -4.86 15.13 1.47
C ALA A 64 -4.03 13.84 1.36
N ALA A 65 -2.90 13.73 2.07
CA ALA A 65 -2.03 12.56 2.01
C ALA A 65 -2.71 11.34 2.65
N LEU A 66 -3.44 11.53 3.75
CA LEU A 66 -4.22 10.47 4.39
C LEU A 66 -5.36 10.00 3.48
N LEU A 67 -6.14 10.91 2.90
CA LEU A 67 -7.26 10.56 2.02
C LEU A 67 -6.77 9.82 0.77
N ASN A 68 -5.78 10.38 0.06
CA ASN A 68 -5.21 9.76 -1.12
C ASN A 68 -4.53 8.44 -0.77
N GLY A 69 -3.75 8.41 0.32
CA GLY A 69 -3.01 7.23 0.74
C GLY A 69 -3.91 6.08 1.15
N VAL A 70 -4.99 6.33 1.89
CA VAL A 70 -5.99 5.32 2.25
C VAL A 70 -6.69 4.79 1.00
N MET A 71 -7.14 5.67 0.10
CA MET A 71 -7.82 5.27 -1.14
C MET A 71 -6.92 4.40 -2.03
N ILE A 72 -5.70 4.86 -2.31
CA ILE A 72 -4.71 4.12 -3.12
C ILE A 72 -4.35 2.81 -2.44
N GLY A 73 -4.11 2.82 -1.13
CA GLY A 73 -3.75 1.65 -0.35
C GLY A 73 -4.84 0.59 -0.31
N LEU A 74 -6.11 1.01 -0.23
CA LEU A 74 -7.28 0.11 -0.32
C LEU A 74 -7.33 -0.57 -1.69
N ILE A 75 -7.28 0.20 -2.77
CA ILE A 75 -7.34 -0.31 -4.15
C ILE A 75 -6.18 -1.28 -4.40
N TYR A 76 -4.95 -0.85 -4.09
CA TYR A 76 -3.75 -1.67 -4.26
C TYR A 76 -3.82 -2.95 -3.41
N GLY A 77 -4.20 -2.84 -2.13
CA GLY A 77 -4.33 -3.98 -1.23
C GLY A 77 -5.34 -5.00 -1.72
N LEU A 78 -6.48 -4.56 -2.27
CA LEU A 78 -7.49 -5.43 -2.86
C LEU A 78 -6.99 -6.15 -4.11
N ILE A 79 -6.36 -5.42 -5.03
CA ILE A 79 -5.81 -5.98 -6.28
C ILE A 79 -4.74 -7.02 -5.96
N MET A 80 -3.78 -6.67 -5.09
CA MET A 80 -2.68 -7.56 -4.75
C MET A 80 -3.17 -8.79 -3.98
N TRP A 81 -4.14 -8.63 -3.07
CA TRP A 81 -4.76 -9.78 -2.41
C TRP A 81 -5.38 -10.75 -3.42
N ALA A 82 -6.16 -10.24 -4.38
CA ALA A 82 -6.78 -11.07 -5.41
C ALA A 82 -5.73 -11.74 -6.30
N PHE A 83 -4.66 -11.04 -6.67
CA PHE A 83 -3.56 -11.59 -7.45
C PHE A 83 -2.87 -12.74 -6.71
N TYR A 84 -2.53 -12.55 -5.43
CA TYR A 84 -1.86 -13.58 -4.63
C TYR A 84 -2.77 -14.78 -4.31
N GLU A 85 -4.06 -14.57 -4.03
CA GLU A 85 -5.02 -15.66 -3.87
C GLU A 85 -5.15 -16.51 -5.14
N ARG A 86 -5.23 -15.86 -6.31
CA ARG A 86 -5.27 -16.57 -7.61
C ARG A 86 -4.01 -17.38 -7.85
N ARG A 87 -2.84 -16.79 -7.57
CA ARG A 87 -1.55 -17.47 -7.71
C ARG A 87 -1.45 -18.68 -6.80
N TRP A 88 -1.79 -18.51 -5.51
CA TRP A 88 -1.79 -19.58 -4.52
C TRP A 88 -2.73 -20.73 -4.90
N GLY A 89 -3.93 -20.41 -5.40
CA GLY A 89 -4.88 -21.41 -5.88
C GLY A 89 -4.37 -22.23 -7.07
N LYS A 90 -3.62 -21.62 -8.00
CA LYS A 90 -2.98 -22.32 -9.11
C LYS A 90 -1.84 -23.23 -8.65
N GLU A 91 -0.95 -22.72 -7.80
CA GLU A 91 0.20 -23.45 -7.29
C GLU A 91 -0.21 -24.70 -6.49
N ASN A 92 -1.30 -24.63 -5.70
CA ASN A 92 -1.77 -25.78 -4.91
C ASN A 92 -2.75 -26.73 -5.64
N LYS A 93 -3.31 -26.33 -6.79
CA LYS A 93 -4.11 -27.24 -7.63
C LYS A 93 -3.24 -28.20 -8.44
N ASN A 94 -2.02 -27.80 -8.78
CA ASN A 94 -1.05 -28.62 -9.52
C ASN A 94 -0.24 -29.59 -8.64
N VAL A 95 -0.62 -29.74 -7.36
CA VAL A 95 0.03 -30.63 -6.37
C VAL A 95 -0.94 -31.72 -5.89
N LYS A 96 -2.07 -31.89 -6.57
CA LYS A 96 -2.97 -33.05 -6.41
C LYS A 96 -2.71 -34.05 -7.53
#